data_AF-A0A1M7A481-F1
#
_entry.id   AF-A0A1M7A481-F1
#
_cell.length_a   1.000
_cell.length_b   1.000
_cell.length_c   1.000
_cell.angle_alpha   90.00
_cell.angle_beta   90.00
_cell.angle_gamma   90.00
#
_symmetry.space_group_name_H-M   'P 1'
#
loop_
_entity.id
_entity.type
_entity.pdbx_description
1 polymer ?
#
loop_
_entity_poly.entity_id
_entity_poly.type
_entity_poly.pdbx_seq_one_letter_code
_entity_poly.pdbx_strand_id
1 'polypeptide(L)'
;MKLFERIFSILTVLAAFCFADTTSITPVDSTKTATDSVITQETKKHAVWIKLEGDVEPSMFEFCARAIDNALQENPDYIVFEINTFGGRLDAAFDIVDTIMAVKGPTTIALVKKKAISAGSLIALACQKLYMLEATTIGDCAPIVQGGDGTPQIVGEKIQSPLRAKFRNLAQRNGYPELLSSSFVTPELEVLELTAKLDKGKKTERDTMLIIEGEKYSVLDSAAKAFWGAPKILVKEGELLTMTDKEAQELGFSQGTFKSRDEFETALAIESRSEVETTLGEDIASAIAAIAGILLILGFGALYIEFKTPGFGLFGIIGIILIGIVFLGQFAPQLDGYIPAILLVAGVALFLVEIFVMPGTFLFGVGGIACMILALALSYSPADIPDYVPEAVEESFDATPWLFGLLYMLTCAAIALVFPIAASKYLIPLLPEGWTPMLKTDLETAASPTEAVQEVSVGDEGIAKTFLRPVGQALINGKLFDVQTHGEIIEASTRIKVTAVQEGHIWVTVAKAEMEG
;
A
#
# COMPACT_ATOMS: atom_id res chain seq x y z
N MET A 1 47.59 -6.17 28.07
CA MET A 1 48.24 -5.24 27.13
C MET A 1 48.13 -5.70 25.67
N LYS A 2 48.54 -6.93 25.30
CA LYS A 2 48.48 -7.42 23.90
C LYS A 2 47.08 -7.64 23.29
N LEU A 3 46.02 -7.71 24.10
CA LEU A 3 44.63 -7.81 23.62
C LEU A 3 44.06 -6.45 23.23
N PHE A 4 44.48 -5.37 23.93
CA PHE A 4 44.02 -4.00 23.67
C PHE A 4 44.63 -3.44 22.39
N GLU A 5 45.89 -3.77 22.09
CA GLU A 5 46.54 -3.41 20.82
C GLU A 5 45.88 -4.10 19.62
N ARG A 6 45.45 -5.36 19.75
CA ARG A 6 44.74 -6.07 18.67
C ARG A 6 43.33 -5.53 18.41
N ILE A 7 42.63 -5.09 19.46
CA ILE A 7 41.31 -4.46 19.32
C ILE A 7 41.46 -3.06 18.69
N PHE A 8 42.51 -2.31 19.04
CA PHE A 8 42.79 -1.01 18.44
C PHE A 8 43.22 -1.12 16.96
N SER A 9 43.98 -2.16 16.59
CA SER A 9 44.34 -2.44 15.18
C SER A 9 43.13 -2.86 14.32
N ILE A 10 42.14 -3.53 14.89
CA ILE A 10 40.90 -3.88 14.17
C ILE A 10 39.98 -2.66 14.02
N LEU A 11 39.90 -1.77 15.02
CA LEU A 11 39.16 -0.50 14.92
C LEU A 11 39.79 0.50 13.94
N THR A 12 41.12 0.50 13.80
CA THR A 12 41.83 1.40 12.86
C THR A 12 41.72 0.95 11.40
N VAL A 13 41.53 -0.35 11.14
CA VAL A 13 41.24 -0.87 9.79
C VAL A 13 39.79 -0.58 9.36
N LEU A 14 38.85 -0.49 10.30
CA LEU A 14 37.47 -0.06 10.04
C LEU A 14 37.30 1.46 9.86
N ALA A 15 38.25 2.26 10.34
CA ALA A 15 38.26 3.72 10.16
C ALA A 15 38.99 4.20 8.88
N ALA A 16 39.69 3.30 8.17
CA ALA A 16 40.50 3.65 6.99
C ALA A 16 39.72 3.66 5.65
N PHE A 17 38.41 3.38 5.67
CA PHE A 17 37.56 3.42 4.46
C PHE A 17 36.80 4.75 4.25
N CYS A 18 37.09 5.79 5.04
CA CYS A 18 36.35 7.05 4.97
C CYS A 18 37.09 8.26 4.38
N PHE A 19 38.38 8.19 4.00
CA PHE A 19 39.05 9.35 3.38
C PHE A 19 40.21 8.94 2.47
N ALA A 20 40.04 9.17 1.15
CA ALA A 20 41.04 9.46 0.11
C ALA A 20 40.37 9.26 -1.27
N ASP A 21 40.42 10.13 -2.28
CA ASP A 21 41.09 11.41 -2.46
C ASP A 21 40.37 12.15 -3.61
N THR A 22 39.94 13.38 -3.35
CA THR A 22 39.67 14.38 -4.37
C THR A 22 40.99 15.04 -4.74
N THR A 23 41.48 14.89 -5.97
CA THR A 23 42.18 15.96 -6.72
C THR A 23 42.54 15.51 -8.13
N SER A 24 41.84 16.05 -9.12
CA SER A 24 42.43 16.38 -10.43
C SER A 24 41.72 17.62 -10.99
N ILE A 25 42.23 18.78 -10.60
CA ILE A 25 41.89 20.06 -11.23
C ILE A 25 42.70 20.11 -12.54
N THR A 26 42.01 20.06 -13.67
CA THR A 26 42.57 20.51 -14.96
C THR A 26 42.26 22.01 -15.13
N PRO A 27 43.20 22.83 -15.62
CA PRO A 27 42.93 24.24 -15.86
C PRO A 27 42.11 24.39 -17.14
N VAL A 28 40.95 25.04 -17.03
CA VAL A 28 40.17 25.50 -18.18
C VAL A 28 40.86 26.72 -18.78
N ASP A 29 41.31 26.56 -20.01
CA ASP A 29 41.86 27.62 -20.86
C ASP A 29 40.76 28.65 -21.19
N SER A 30 40.89 29.84 -20.64
CA SER A 30 39.98 30.96 -20.85
C SER A 30 40.38 31.75 -22.09
N THR A 31 40.04 31.29 -23.29
CA THR A 31 39.93 32.16 -24.47
C THR A 31 38.92 31.64 -25.48
N LYS A 32 37.74 32.27 -25.55
CA LYS A 32 37.04 32.59 -26.82
C LYS A 32 35.82 33.48 -26.57
N THR A 33 36.08 34.77 -26.73
CA THR A 33 35.34 35.74 -27.54
C THR A 33 33.81 35.59 -27.62
N ALA A 34 33.13 36.54 -27.00
CA ALA A 34 31.74 36.90 -27.26
C ALA A 34 31.48 37.06 -28.75
N THR A 35 30.48 36.34 -29.25
CA THR A 35 29.74 36.74 -30.45
C THR A 35 28.27 36.57 -30.12
N ASP A 36 27.55 37.69 -30.05
CA ASP A 36 26.11 37.73 -29.87
C ASP A 36 25.42 36.91 -30.96
N SER A 37 24.89 35.75 -30.58
CA SER A 37 23.76 35.14 -31.24
C SER A 37 22.65 35.06 -30.22
N VAL A 38 21.63 35.88 -30.41
CA VAL A 38 20.32 35.69 -29.77
C VAL A 38 19.75 34.41 -30.36
N ILE A 39 20.14 33.28 -29.77
CA ILE A 39 19.42 32.02 -29.87
C ILE A 39 18.31 32.17 -28.84
N THR A 40 17.07 32.27 -29.33
CA THR A 40 15.90 32.04 -28.49
C THR A 40 16.03 30.59 -27.99
N GLN A 41 16.61 30.39 -26.81
CA GLN A 41 16.55 29.10 -26.15
C GLN A 41 15.07 28.82 -25.95
N GLU A 42 14.55 27.79 -26.62
CA GLU A 42 13.28 27.18 -26.21
C GLU A 42 13.42 26.87 -24.72
N THR A 43 12.65 27.58 -23.90
CA THR A 43 12.65 27.35 -22.46
C THR A 43 12.17 25.94 -22.22
N LYS A 44 13.10 25.05 -21.91
CA LYS A 44 12.90 23.66 -21.51
C LYS A 44 11.81 23.59 -20.45
N LYS A 45 10.77 22.77 -20.68
CA LYS A 45 9.65 22.63 -19.75
C LYS A 45 9.76 21.32 -18.97
N HIS A 46 9.46 21.39 -17.67
CA HIS A 46 9.32 20.23 -16.80
C HIS A 46 7.84 19.93 -16.54
N ALA A 47 7.45 18.66 -16.66
CA ALA A 47 6.06 18.23 -16.47
C ALA A 47 5.95 17.06 -15.49
N VAL A 48 5.08 17.19 -14.48
CA VAL A 48 4.71 16.08 -13.60
C VAL A 48 3.42 15.44 -14.12
N TRP A 49 3.43 14.12 -14.25
CA TRP A 49 2.30 13.35 -14.79
C TRP A 49 1.52 12.65 -13.69
N ILE A 50 0.19 12.76 -13.76
CA ILE A 50 -0.76 12.14 -12.85
C ILE A 50 -1.75 11.33 -13.69
N LYS A 51 -1.78 10.01 -13.51
CA LYS A 51 -2.64 9.10 -14.28
C LYS A 51 -4.00 8.95 -13.59
N LEU A 52 -5.07 9.35 -14.27
CA LEU A 52 -6.44 9.19 -13.83
C LEU A 52 -7.13 8.13 -14.71
N GLU A 53 -6.87 6.86 -14.39
CA GLU A 53 -7.40 5.70 -15.12
C GLU A 53 -8.39 4.88 -14.28
N GLY A 54 -9.46 4.40 -14.92
CA GLY A 54 -10.48 3.58 -14.26
C GLY A 54 -11.71 4.38 -13.80
N ASP A 55 -12.48 3.82 -12.86
CA ASP A 55 -13.69 4.47 -12.36
C ASP A 55 -13.34 5.60 -11.39
N VAL A 56 -14.11 6.70 -11.45
CA VAL A 56 -13.91 7.84 -10.56
C VAL A 56 -14.49 7.51 -9.18
N GLU A 57 -13.60 7.13 -8.25
CA GLU A 57 -13.91 6.74 -6.88
C GLU A 57 -13.16 7.62 -5.85
N PRO A 58 -13.55 7.59 -4.56
CA PRO A 58 -12.84 8.32 -3.51
C PRO A 58 -11.33 8.00 -3.46
N SER A 59 -10.93 6.77 -3.79
CA SER A 59 -9.52 6.37 -3.90
C SER A 59 -8.75 7.17 -4.97
N MET A 60 -9.36 7.40 -6.14
CA MET A 60 -8.77 8.24 -7.19
C MET A 60 -8.66 9.70 -6.76
N PHE A 61 -9.61 10.19 -5.95
CA PHE A 61 -9.52 11.52 -5.35
C PHE A 61 -8.32 11.63 -4.39
N GLU A 62 -8.20 10.72 -3.42
CA GLU A 62 -7.09 10.72 -2.46
C GLU A 62 -5.72 10.64 -3.17
N PHE A 63 -5.61 9.76 -4.17
CA PHE A 63 -4.43 9.68 -5.03
C PHE A 63 -4.16 11.02 -5.74
N CYS A 64 -5.16 11.60 -6.40
CA CYS A 64 -5.01 12.84 -7.14
C CYS A 64 -4.57 14.01 -6.23
N ALA A 65 -5.16 14.13 -5.04
CA ALA A 65 -4.80 15.14 -4.06
C ALA A 65 -3.34 15.00 -3.61
N ARG A 66 -2.93 13.79 -3.20
CA ARG A 66 -1.53 13.50 -2.85
C ARG A 66 -0.58 13.75 -4.02
N ALA A 67 -0.96 13.32 -5.23
CA ALA A 67 -0.13 13.46 -6.41
C ALA A 67 0.07 14.91 -6.83
N ILE A 68 -0.96 15.76 -6.69
CA ILE A 68 -0.85 17.20 -6.87
C ILE A 68 0.10 17.80 -5.83
N ASP A 69 -0.03 17.43 -4.55
CA ASP A 69 0.85 17.93 -3.49
C ASP A 69 2.31 17.56 -3.74
N ASN A 70 2.59 16.32 -4.15
CA ASN A 70 3.92 15.88 -4.55
C ASN A 70 4.43 16.65 -5.78
N ALA A 71 3.59 16.78 -6.81
CA ALA A 71 3.93 17.50 -8.03
C ALA A 71 4.31 18.96 -7.75
N LEU A 72 3.64 19.62 -6.81
CA LEU A 72 3.94 21.00 -6.45
C LEU A 72 5.32 21.17 -5.78
N GLN A 73 5.86 20.12 -5.15
CA GLN A 73 7.21 20.17 -4.56
C GLN A 73 8.31 20.24 -5.64
N GLU A 74 8.05 19.70 -6.82
CA GLU A 74 8.97 19.71 -7.96
C GLU A 74 8.98 21.05 -8.71
N ASN A 75 8.06 21.98 -8.39
CA ASN A 75 7.87 23.27 -9.08
C ASN A 75 7.80 23.15 -10.62
N PRO A 76 6.95 22.27 -11.18
CA PRO A 76 6.89 22.05 -12.62
C PRO A 76 6.28 23.23 -13.37
N ASP A 77 6.52 23.28 -14.68
CA ASP A 77 5.78 24.17 -15.58
C ASP A 77 4.36 23.62 -15.84
N TYR A 78 4.25 22.29 -15.91
CA TYR A 78 3.02 21.58 -16.23
C TYR A 78 2.69 20.49 -15.22
N ILE A 79 1.42 20.40 -14.83
CA ILE A 79 0.86 19.18 -14.26
C ILE A 79 -0.06 18.57 -15.32
N VAL A 80 0.30 17.40 -15.82
CA VAL A 80 -0.43 16.70 -16.88
C VAL A 80 -1.25 15.58 -16.26
N PHE A 81 -2.58 15.74 -16.30
CA PHE A 81 -3.52 14.70 -15.95
C PHE A 81 -3.80 13.84 -17.19
N GLU A 82 -3.25 12.62 -17.22
CA GLU A 82 -3.54 11.64 -18.28
C GLU A 82 -4.86 10.93 -17.95
N ILE A 83 -5.93 11.23 -18.70
CA ILE A 83 -7.30 10.81 -18.39
C ILE A 83 -7.72 9.63 -19.27
N ASN A 84 -8.22 8.56 -18.63
CA ASN A 84 -8.85 7.42 -19.26
C ASN A 84 -9.95 6.83 -18.35
N THR A 85 -11.16 7.39 -18.41
CA THR A 85 -12.28 6.99 -17.54
C THR A 85 -13.64 7.03 -18.26
N PHE A 86 -14.55 6.15 -17.83
CA PHE A 86 -15.97 6.22 -18.20
C PHE A 86 -16.79 7.11 -17.24
N GLY A 87 -16.17 7.59 -16.16
CA GLY A 87 -16.82 8.32 -15.09
C GLY A 87 -16.89 7.49 -13.81
N GLY A 88 -17.79 7.86 -12.91
CA GLY A 88 -17.93 7.22 -11.62
C GLY A 88 -18.81 8.04 -10.70
N ARG A 89 -18.42 8.14 -9.43
CA ARG A 89 -19.19 8.87 -8.44
C ARG A 89 -19.05 10.38 -8.61
N LEU A 90 -20.19 11.07 -8.52
CA LEU A 90 -20.27 12.51 -8.69
C LEU A 90 -19.58 13.30 -7.56
N ASP A 91 -19.61 12.78 -6.34
CA ASP A 91 -18.94 13.41 -5.18
C ASP A 91 -17.42 13.42 -5.35
N ALA A 92 -16.82 12.25 -5.61
CA ALA A 92 -15.38 12.13 -5.87
C ALA A 92 -14.93 12.99 -7.08
N ALA A 93 -15.77 13.07 -8.13
CA ALA A 93 -15.49 13.93 -9.28
C ALA A 93 -15.44 15.42 -8.90
N PHE A 94 -16.33 15.88 -8.02
CA PHE A 94 -16.34 17.26 -7.53
C PHE A 94 -15.11 17.56 -6.68
N ASP A 95 -14.72 16.64 -5.81
CA ASP A 95 -13.53 16.79 -4.96
C ASP A 95 -12.24 16.86 -5.81
N ILE A 96 -12.10 16.02 -6.84
CA ILE A 96 -10.99 16.09 -7.80
C ILE A 96 -10.97 17.45 -8.52
N VAL A 97 -12.12 17.89 -9.03
CA VAL A 97 -12.25 19.17 -9.73
C VAL A 97 -11.84 20.33 -8.83
N ASP A 98 -12.32 20.36 -7.60
CA ASP A 98 -12.00 21.42 -6.65
C ASP A 98 -10.51 21.42 -6.27
N THR A 99 -9.90 20.24 -6.18
CA THR A 99 -8.45 20.09 -5.96
C THR A 99 -7.63 20.62 -7.13
N ILE A 100 -7.96 20.23 -8.37
CA ILE A 100 -7.31 20.75 -9.58
C ILE A 100 -7.48 22.27 -9.68
N MET A 101 -8.68 22.77 -9.36
CA MET A 101 -9.00 24.20 -9.35
C MET A 101 -8.21 25.00 -8.31
N ALA A 102 -7.71 24.36 -7.25
CA ALA A 102 -6.92 24.98 -6.20
C ALA A 102 -5.43 25.13 -6.57
N VAL A 103 -4.94 24.41 -7.59
CA VAL A 103 -3.56 24.47 -8.06
C VAL A 103 -3.19 25.88 -8.52
N LYS A 104 -2.03 26.38 -8.05
CA LYS A 104 -1.44 27.68 -8.43
C LYS A 104 0.03 27.49 -8.76
N GLY A 105 0.50 28.13 -9.82
CA GLY A 105 1.88 27.99 -10.30
C GLY A 105 1.92 27.26 -11.65
N PRO A 106 1.94 25.92 -11.66
CA PRO A 106 1.95 25.15 -12.91
C PRO A 106 0.67 25.32 -13.72
N THR A 107 0.79 25.19 -15.05
CA THR A 107 -0.36 25.07 -15.94
C THR A 107 -0.88 23.63 -15.87
N THR A 108 -2.13 23.46 -15.45
CA THR A 108 -2.81 22.16 -15.41
C THR A 108 -3.28 21.79 -16.81
N ILE A 109 -2.92 20.59 -17.29
CA ILE A 109 -3.26 20.09 -18.61
C ILE A 109 -4.01 18.76 -18.48
N ALA A 110 -5.17 18.65 -19.14
CA ALA A 110 -5.82 17.37 -19.36
C ALA A 110 -5.32 16.77 -20.68
N LEU A 111 -4.76 15.55 -20.65
CA LEU A 111 -4.49 14.76 -21.84
C LEU A 111 -5.44 13.56 -21.88
N VAL A 112 -6.39 13.56 -22.80
CA VAL A 112 -7.30 12.42 -22.97
C VAL A 112 -6.59 11.33 -23.76
N LYS A 113 -6.29 10.21 -23.11
CA LYS A 113 -5.52 9.09 -23.70
C LYS A 113 -6.40 8.13 -24.51
N LYS A 114 -7.61 7.88 -24.02
CA LYS A 114 -8.62 7.01 -24.65
C LYS A 114 -10.00 7.61 -24.57
N LYS A 115 -10.39 8.05 -23.37
CA LYS A 115 -11.73 8.58 -23.11
C LYS A 115 -11.77 9.43 -21.84
N ALA A 116 -12.64 10.42 -21.86
CA ALA A 116 -13.02 11.22 -20.69
C ALA A 116 -14.55 11.35 -20.75
N ILE A 117 -15.28 10.35 -20.27
CA ILE A 117 -16.75 10.36 -20.27
C ILE A 117 -17.28 10.69 -18.88
N SER A 118 -18.44 11.35 -18.82
CA SER A 118 -19.12 11.69 -17.57
C SER A 118 -18.22 12.49 -16.62
N ALA A 119 -17.93 11.97 -15.42
CA ALA A 119 -17.00 12.61 -14.48
C ALA A 119 -15.62 12.90 -15.10
N GLY A 120 -15.17 12.10 -16.07
CA GLY A 120 -13.92 12.35 -16.80
C GLY A 120 -13.92 13.67 -17.57
N SER A 121 -15.03 14.00 -18.25
CA SER A 121 -15.17 15.30 -18.95
C SER A 121 -15.13 16.45 -17.97
N LEU A 122 -15.78 16.30 -16.81
CA LEU A 122 -15.80 17.33 -15.78
C LEU A 122 -14.38 17.60 -15.25
N ILE A 123 -13.62 16.54 -14.97
CA ILE A 123 -12.22 16.63 -14.54
C ILE A 123 -11.35 17.26 -15.64
N ALA A 124 -11.54 16.85 -16.90
CA ALA A 124 -10.80 17.41 -18.02
C ALA A 124 -11.03 18.93 -18.18
N LEU A 125 -12.28 19.38 -18.06
CA LEU A 125 -12.64 20.80 -18.14
C LEU A 125 -12.20 21.60 -16.90
N ALA A 126 -11.82 20.95 -15.79
CA ALA A 126 -11.20 21.63 -14.65
C ALA A 126 -9.78 22.12 -14.96
N CYS A 127 -9.10 21.49 -15.92
CA CYS A 127 -7.78 21.88 -16.37
C CYS A 127 -7.84 23.12 -17.27
N GLN A 128 -6.80 23.96 -17.17
CA GLN A 128 -6.61 25.17 -17.97
C GLN A 128 -6.42 24.89 -19.47
N LYS A 129 -5.83 23.74 -19.82
CA LYS A 129 -5.68 23.28 -21.19
C LYS A 129 -6.17 21.85 -21.32
N LEU A 130 -6.69 21.51 -22.50
CA LEU A 130 -7.12 20.17 -22.86
C LEU A 130 -6.50 19.80 -24.20
N TYR A 131 -5.92 18.61 -24.25
CA TYR A 131 -5.42 17.97 -25.45
C TYR A 131 -5.94 16.53 -25.51
N MET A 132 -6.00 15.97 -26.70
CA MET A 132 -6.53 14.64 -26.93
C MET A 132 -5.55 13.83 -27.77
N LEU A 133 -5.45 12.53 -27.49
CA LEU A 133 -4.84 11.62 -28.45
C LEU A 133 -5.83 11.31 -29.57
N GLU A 134 -5.33 10.85 -30.72
CA GLU A 134 -6.18 10.39 -31.82
C GLU A 134 -7.11 9.24 -31.38
N ALA A 135 -8.31 9.19 -31.95
CA ALA A 135 -9.32 8.15 -31.69
C ALA A 135 -9.77 8.10 -30.22
N THR A 136 -9.92 9.27 -29.61
CA THR A 136 -10.40 9.41 -28.23
C THR A 136 -11.78 10.07 -28.18
N THR A 137 -12.43 10.03 -27.01
CA THR A 137 -13.81 10.52 -26.85
C THR A 137 -13.99 11.31 -25.57
N ILE A 138 -14.76 12.40 -25.62
CA ILE A 138 -15.11 13.24 -24.47
C ILE A 138 -16.59 13.65 -24.52
N GLY A 139 -17.25 13.79 -23.37
CA GLY A 139 -18.65 14.23 -23.27
C GLY A 139 -19.53 13.30 -22.44
N ASP A 140 -20.82 13.24 -22.78
CA ASP A 140 -21.85 12.37 -22.16
C ASP A 140 -21.86 12.39 -20.61
N CYS A 141 -22.40 13.47 -20.04
CA CYS A 141 -22.27 13.81 -18.62
C CYS A 141 -23.60 13.94 -17.87
N ALA A 142 -24.71 13.46 -18.45
CA ALA A 142 -25.94 13.38 -17.68
C ALA A 142 -25.79 12.33 -16.57
N PRO A 143 -26.05 12.68 -15.30
CA PRO A 143 -25.96 11.75 -14.20
C PRO A 143 -27.04 10.69 -14.32
N ILE A 144 -26.68 9.43 -14.09
CA ILE A 144 -27.60 8.29 -14.12
C ILE A 144 -27.68 7.61 -12.75
N VAL A 145 -28.84 7.04 -12.46
CA VAL A 145 -29.06 6.12 -11.34
C VAL A 145 -29.68 4.84 -11.88
N GLN A 146 -29.45 3.73 -11.18
CA GLN A 146 -30.11 2.48 -11.52
C GLN A 146 -31.53 2.47 -10.95
N GLY A 147 -32.53 2.38 -11.84
CA GLY A 147 -33.93 2.25 -11.47
C GLY A 147 -34.20 0.96 -10.71
N GLY A 148 -35.36 0.88 -10.05
CA GLY A 148 -35.76 -0.31 -9.30
C GLY A 148 -35.93 -1.57 -10.16
N ASP A 149 -36.03 -1.41 -11.47
CA ASP A 149 -36.07 -2.47 -12.49
C ASP A 149 -34.69 -2.79 -13.10
N GLY A 150 -33.63 -2.14 -12.62
CA GLY A 150 -32.26 -2.31 -13.12
C GLY A 150 -31.92 -1.44 -14.34
N THR A 151 -32.87 -0.65 -14.87
CA THR A 151 -32.63 0.21 -16.04
C THR A 151 -31.88 1.49 -15.66
N PRO A 152 -30.91 1.97 -16.47
CA PRO A 152 -30.31 3.28 -16.25
C PRO A 152 -31.34 4.39 -16.50
N GLN A 153 -31.49 5.30 -15.54
CA GLN A 153 -32.37 6.46 -15.65
C GLN A 153 -31.58 7.74 -15.35
N ILE A 154 -31.77 8.75 -16.20
CA ILE A 154 -31.18 10.06 -15.98
C ILE A 154 -31.79 10.67 -14.70
N VAL A 155 -30.93 11.19 -13.84
CA VAL A 155 -31.36 11.82 -12.59
C VAL A 155 -32.09 13.13 -12.88
N GLY A 156 -33.12 13.44 -12.10
CA GLY A 156 -33.92 14.64 -12.29
C GLY A 156 -33.14 15.96 -12.14
N GLU A 157 -33.78 17.05 -12.58
CA GLU A 157 -33.21 18.41 -12.69
C GLU A 157 -32.52 18.94 -11.42
N LYS A 158 -32.91 18.47 -10.22
CA LYS A 158 -32.28 18.89 -8.96
C LYS A 158 -30.79 18.53 -8.87
N ILE A 159 -30.36 17.44 -9.52
CA ILE A 159 -28.94 17.02 -9.55
C ILE A 159 -28.25 17.54 -10.82
N GLN A 160 -28.97 17.60 -11.95
CA GLN A 160 -28.41 18.13 -13.20
C GLN A 160 -28.11 19.63 -13.11
N SER A 161 -28.97 20.43 -12.47
CA SER A 161 -28.82 21.89 -12.42
C SER A 161 -27.50 22.34 -11.76
N PRO A 162 -27.10 21.82 -10.58
CA PRO A 162 -25.77 22.08 -10.02
C PRO A 162 -24.61 21.62 -10.90
N LEU A 163 -24.73 20.44 -11.52
CA LEU A 163 -23.69 19.90 -12.39
C LEU A 163 -23.50 20.77 -13.65
N ARG A 164 -24.60 21.16 -14.30
CA ARG A 164 -24.59 22.11 -15.42
C ARG A 164 -24.00 23.46 -15.02
N ALA A 165 -24.30 23.96 -13.82
CA ALA A 165 -23.67 25.17 -13.31
C ALA A 165 -22.15 24.99 -13.10
N LYS A 166 -21.70 23.83 -12.61
CA LYS A 166 -20.27 23.52 -12.48
C LYS A 166 -19.58 23.54 -13.86
N PHE A 167 -20.12 22.86 -14.87
CA PHE A 167 -19.58 22.90 -16.24
C PHE A 167 -19.47 24.32 -16.80
N ARG A 168 -20.50 25.15 -16.63
CA ARG A 168 -20.45 26.56 -17.06
C ARG A 168 -19.36 27.34 -16.34
N ASN A 169 -19.20 27.16 -15.03
CA ASN A 169 -18.14 27.82 -14.26
C ASN A 169 -16.74 27.40 -14.73
N LEU A 170 -16.53 26.10 -14.99
CA LEU A 170 -15.26 25.60 -15.53
C LEU A 170 -14.98 26.15 -16.92
N ALA A 171 -16.01 26.18 -17.78
CA ALA A 171 -15.91 26.73 -19.13
C ALA A 171 -15.54 28.22 -19.11
N GLN A 172 -16.20 29.03 -18.29
CA GLN A 172 -15.89 30.46 -18.14
C GLN A 172 -14.50 30.69 -17.55
N ARG A 173 -14.08 29.88 -16.57
CA ARG A 173 -12.77 30.00 -15.93
C ARG A 173 -11.62 29.67 -16.89
N ASN A 174 -11.76 28.57 -17.64
CA ASN A 174 -10.67 28.01 -18.45
C ASN A 174 -10.80 28.33 -19.96
N GLY A 175 -11.86 29.01 -20.38
CA GLY A 175 -12.06 29.46 -21.77
C GLY A 175 -12.68 28.42 -22.71
N TYR A 176 -13.39 27.42 -22.17
CA TYR A 176 -14.13 26.45 -22.99
C TYR A 176 -15.49 27.00 -23.45
N PRO A 177 -16.10 26.47 -24.53
CA PRO A 177 -17.39 26.94 -25.01
C PRO A 177 -18.52 26.62 -24.00
N GLU A 178 -19.06 27.66 -23.36
CA GLU A 178 -20.02 27.54 -22.25
C GLU A 178 -21.31 26.80 -22.65
N LEU A 179 -21.87 27.13 -23.82
CA LEU A 179 -23.12 26.54 -24.29
C LEU A 179 -22.95 25.05 -24.60
N LEU A 180 -21.88 24.67 -25.31
CA LEU A 180 -21.58 23.27 -25.60
C LEU A 180 -21.23 22.49 -24.32
N SER A 181 -20.52 23.12 -23.37
CA SER A 181 -20.23 22.49 -22.07
C SER A 181 -21.52 22.15 -21.30
N SER A 182 -22.56 22.99 -21.44
CA SER A 182 -23.88 22.73 -20.84
C SER A 182 -24.61 21.56 -21.51
N SER A 183 -24.41 21.37 -22.83
CA SER A 183 -24.99 20.26 -23.59
C SER A 183 -24.39 18.88 -23.29
N PHE A 184 -23.28 18.82 -22.53
CA PHE A 184 -22.80 17.55 -21.98
C PHE A 184 -23.77 16.97 -20.94
N VAL A 185 -24.57 17.80 -20.26
CA VAL A 185 -25.37 17.39 -19.10
C VAL A 185 -26.87 17.38 -19.41
N THR A 186 -27.32 18.27 -20.29
CA THR A 186 -28.74 18.55 -20.49
C THR A 186 -29.19 18.09 -21.87
N PRO A 187 -29.86 16.92 -21.98
CA PRO A 187 -30.29 16.38 -23.26
C PRO A 187 -31.40 17.21 -23.91
N GLU A 188 -32.15 18.00 -23.15
CA GLU A 188 -33.19 18.89 -23.68
C GLU A 188 -32.61 20.08 -24.45
N LEU A 189 -31.30 20.31 -24.41
CA LEU A 189 -30.65 21.46 -25.02
C LEU A 189 -30.28 21.18 -26.50
N GLU A 190 -31.03 21.76 -27.43
CA GLU A 190 -30.63 21.81 -28.83
C GLU A 190 -29.59 22.92 -29.06
N VAL A 191 -28.47 22.59 -29.70
CA VAL A 191 -27.40 23.55 -30.03
C VAL A 191 -27.15 23.55 -31.54
N LEU A 192 -27.17 24.75 -32.12
CA LEU A 192 -27.06 24.99 -33.55
C LEU A 192 -25.82 25.83 -33.88
N GLU A 193 -25.15 25.51 -34.97
CA GLU A 193 -24.11 26.31 -35.60
C GLU A 193 -24.71 27.06 -36.79
N LEU A 194 -24.61 28.38 -36.74
CA LEU A 194 -24.99 29.28 -37.81
C LEU A 194 -23.73 29.78 -38.52
N THR A 195 -23.73 29.77 -39.85
CA THR A 195 -22.62 30.30 -40.65
C THR A 195 -23.14 31.29 -41.69
N ALA A 196 -22.50 32.44 -41.78
CA ALA A 196 -22.86 33.48 -42.74
C ALA A 196 -21.61 34.16 -43.30
N LYS A 197 -21.78 34.84 -44.43
CA LYS A 197 -20.74 35.71 -45.00
C LYS A 197 -21.05 37.17 -44.73
N LEU A 198 -20.17 37.81 -43.98
CA LEU A 198 -20.18 39.27 -43.81
C LEU A 198 -19.64 39.94 -45.08
N ASP A 199 -20.14 41.14 -45.40
CA ASP A 199 -19.66 41.95 -46.53
C ASP A 199 -19.66 41.24 -47.90
N LYS A 200 -20.61 40.31 -48.08
CA LYS A 200 -20.76 39.52 -49.31
C LYS A 200 -20.63 40.39 -50.58
N GLY A 201 -19.67 40.06 -51.44
CA GLY A 201 -19.39 40.79 -52.67
C GLY A 201 -18.48 42.01 -52.54
N LYS A 202 -17.91 42.28 -51.35
CA LYS A 202 -16.86 43.29 -51.15
C LYS A 202 -15.49 42.61 -50.96
N LYS A 203 -14.41 43.39 -51.06
CA LYS A 203 -13.04 42.92 -50.75
C LYS A 203 -12.83 42.48 -49.30
N THR A 204 -13.74 42.84 -48.40
CA THR A 204 -13.71 42.49 -46.96
C THR A 204 -14.60 41.30 -46.63
N GLU A 205 -15.07 40.55 -47.64
CA GLU A 205 -15.89 39.35 -47.41
C GLU A 205 -15.18 38.38 -46.46
N ARG A 206 -15.87 37.99 -45.40
CA ARG A 206 -15.36 37.07 -44.38
C ARG A 206 -16.47 36.19 -43.84
N ASP A 207 -16.09 34.97 -43.48
CA ASP A 207 -17.02 34.03 -42.83
C ASP A 207 -17.20 34.42 -41.36
N THR A 208 -18.42 34.23 -40.86
CA THR A 208 -18.76 34.40 -39.45
C THR A 208 -19.56 33.19 -38.99
N MET A 209 -19.31 32.78 -37.75
CA MET A 209 -19.95 31.65 -37.11
C MET A 209 -20.59 32.12 -35.81
N LEU A 210 -21.77 31.59 -35.48
CA LEU A 210 -22.43 31.76 -34.21
C LEU A 210 -22.98 30.41 -33.74
N ILE A 211 -22.64 30.02 -32.52
CA ILE A 211 -23.25 28.87 -31.84
C ILE A 211 -24.37 29.40 -30.96
N ILE A 212 -25.58 28.86 -31.12
CA ILE A 212 -26.80 29.35 -30.48
C ILE A 212 -27.70 28.19 -30.04
N GLU A 213 -28.51 28.42 -29.01
CA GLU A 213 -29.57 27.50 -28.60
C GLU A 213 -30.69 27.42 -29.65
N GLY A 214 -31.25 26.23 -29.85
CA GLY A 214 -32.37 25.99 -30.76
C GLY A 214 -33.59 26.85 -30.44
N GLU A 215 -33.95 26.98 -29.15
CA GLU A 215 -35.03 27.87 -28.71
C GLU A 215 -34.79 29.33 -29.12
N LYS A 216 -33.56 29.83 -28.95
CA LYS A 216 -33.19 31.20 -29.34
C LYS A 216 -33.20 31.38 -30.86
N TYR A 217 -32.80 30.36 -31.62
CA TYR A 217 -32.93 30.38 -33.08
C TYR A 217 -34.39 30.40 -33.54
N SER A 218 -35.28 29.66 -32.86
CA SER A 218 -36.69 29.55 -33.22
C SER A 218 -37.41 30.92 -33.24
N VAL A 219 -37.03 31.81 -32.33
CA VAL A 219 -37.60 33.16 -32.17
C VAL A 219 -36.93 34.24 -33.04
N LEU A 220 -35.87 33.91 -33.80
CA LEU A 220 -35.27 34.86 -34.74
C LEU A 220 -36.25 35.25 -35.86
N ASP A 221 -36.23 36.53 -36.24
CA ASP A 221 -37.03 37.05 -37.34
C ASP A 221 -36.57 36.49 -38.71
N SER A 222 -37.42 36.66 -39.72
CA SER A 222 -37.15 36.14 -41.07
C SER A 222 -35.91 36.75 -41.73
N ALA A 223 -35.55 37.99 -41.39
CA ALA A 223 -34.36 38.65 -41.96
C ALA A 223 -33.08 38.06 -41.37
N ALA A 224 -33.04 37.83 -40.05
CA ALA A 224 -31.95 37.17 -39.35
C ALA A 224 -31.78 35.72 -39.84
N LYS A 225 -32.88 34.96 -39.97
CA LYS A 225 -32.82 33.59 -40.52
C LYS A 225 -32.32 33.59 -41.98
N ALA A 226 -32.74 34.55 -42.80
CA ALA A 226 -32.24 34.67 -44.16
C ALA A 226 -30.74 35.04 -44.23
N PHE A 227 -30.24 35.83 -43.26
CA PHE A 227 -28.83 36.17 -43.16
C PHE A 227 -27.97 34.94 -42.80
N TRP A 228 -28.39 34.16 -41.80
CA TRP A 228 -27.67 32.99 -41.31
C TRP A 228 -27.84 31.73 -42.16
N GLY A 229 -28.91 31.65 -42.98
CA GLY A 229 -29.20 30.46 -43.76
C GLY A 229 -29.67 29.29 -42.89
N ALA A 230 -29.51 28.06 -43.41
CA ALA A 230 -29.92 26.86 -42.70
C ALA A 230 -28.90 26.50 -41.60
N PRO A 231 -29.34 26.32 -40.33
CA PRO A 231 -28.45 25.93 -39.25
C PRO A 231 -27.91 24.52 -39.44
N LYS A 232 -26.66 24.29 -39.03
CA LYS A 232 -26.12 22.95 -38.77
C LYS A 232 -26.45 22.57 -37.33
N ILE A 233 -27.07 21.42 -37.13
CA ILE A 233 -27.33 20.91 -35.77
C ILE A 233 -26.01 20.36 -35.22
N LEU A 234 -25.54 20.93 -34.10
CA LEU A 234 -24.38 20.40 -33.36
C LEU A 234 -24.82 19.39 -32.31
N VAL A 235 -25.90 19.70 -31.60
CA VAL A 235 -26.51 18.82 -30.60
C VAL A 235 -28.01 18.85 -30.83
N LYS A 236 -28.58 17.67 -31.02
CA LYS A 236 -30.01 17.52 -31.23
C LYS A 236 -30.72 17.39 -29.90
N GLU A 237 -31.94 17.91 -29.80
CA GLU A 237 -32.80 17.68 -28.64
C GLU A 237 -32.99 16.17 -28.37
N GLY A 238 -32.78 15.76 -27.13
CA GLY A 238 -32.78 14.38 -26.66
C GLY A 238 -31.41 13.69 -26.66
N GLU A 239 -30.36 14.33 -27.20
CA GLU A 239 -29.00 13.79 -27.27
C GLU A 239 -28.04 14.60 -26.38
N LEU A 240 -27.01 13.94 -25.87
CA LEU A 240 -25.93 14.58 -25.12
C LEU A 240 -24.73 14.77 -26.03
N LEU A 241 -24.05 15.91 -25.91
CA LEU A 241 -22.85 16.14 -26.69
C LEU A 241 -21.76 15.14 -26.30
N THR A 242 -21.28 14.40 -27.29
CA THR A 242 -20.14 13.50 -27.21
C THR A 242 -19.30 13.76 -28.45
N MET A 243 -18.00 13.92 -28.26
CA MET A 243 -17.10 14.38 -29.31
C MET A 243 -15.91 13.45 -29.43
N THR A 244 -15.49 13.23 -30.66
CA THR A 244 -14.16 12.72 -31.01
C THR A 244 -13.08 13.77 -30.75
N ASP A 245 -11.81 13.36 -30.80
CA ASP A 245 -10.65 14.25 -30.71
C ASP A 245 -10.70 15.42 -31.70
N LYS A 246 -11.13 15.17 -32.95
CA LYS A 246 -11.24 16.20 -33.99
C LYS A 246 -12.39 17.16 -33.74
N GLU A 247 -13.57 16.65 -33.38
CA GLU A 247 -14.72 17.49 -33.07
C GLU A 247 -14.46 18.37 -31.85
N ALA A 248 -13.80 17.83 -30.82
CA ALA A 248 -13.40 18.60 -29.65
C ALA A 248 -12.43 19.74 -30.01
N GLN A 249 -11.52 19.51 -30.95
CA GLN A 249 -10.62 20.56 -31.46
C GLN A 249 -11.37 21.60 -32.29
N GLU A 250 -12.23 21.18 -33.23
CA GLU A 250 -13.03 22.06 -34.08
C GLU A 250 -13.98 22.95 -33.27
N LEU A 251 -14.58 22.39 -32.22
CA LEU A 251 -15.52 23.10 -31.34
C LEU A 251 -14.83 23.94 -30.26
N GLY A 252 -13.49 23.91 -30.17
CA GLY A 252 -12.71 24.77 -29.28
C GLY A 252 -12.57 24.25 -27.83
N PHE A 253 -12.78 22.95 -27.61
CA PHE A 253 -12.44 22.31 -26.34
C PHE A 253 -10.98 21.88 -26.28
N SER A 254 -10.48 21.21 -27.33
CA SER A 254 -9.10 20.73 -27.40
C SER A 254 -8.20 21.73 -28.12
N GLN A 255 -7.00 21.96 -27.58
CA GLN A 255 -5.97 22.80 -28.20
C GLN A 255 -5.11 22.04 -29.21
N GLY A 256 -5.27 20.72 -29.30
CA GLY A 256 -4.54 19.89 -30.25
C GLY A 256 -4.84 18.40 -30.10
N THR A 257 -4.65 17.69 -31.20
CA THR A 257 -4.80 16.24 -31.29
C THR A 257 -3.45 15.63 -31.70
N PHE A 258 -3.02 14.59 -30.98
CA PHE A 258 -1.70 13.96 -31.18
C PHE A 258 -1.82 12.44 -31.33
N LYS A 259 -0.92 11.81 -32.08
CA LYS A 259 -0.92 10.35 -32.29
C LYS A 259 -0.40 9.59 -31.08
N SER A 260 0.54 10.19 -30.37
CA SER A 260 1.21 9.58 -29.24
C SER A 260 1.56 10.63 -28.19
N ARG A 261 1.87 10.13 -27.00
CA ARG A 261 2.40 10.94 -25.91
C ARG A 261 3.69 11.67 -26.30
N ASP A 262 4.58 11.02 -27.04
CA ASP A 262 5.85 11.63 -27.47
C ASP A 262 5.63 12.84 -28.40
N GLU A 263 4.62 12.77 -29.28
CA GLU A 263 4.26 13.89 -30.17
C GLU A 263 3.67 15.06 -29.35
N PHE A 264 2.84 14.75 -28.35
CA PHE A 264 2.32 15.74 -27.40
C PHE A 264 3.43 16.41 -26.59
N GLU A 265 4.38 15.64 -26.06
CA GLU A 265 5.52 16.15 -25.27
C GLU A 265 6.41 17.06 -26.13
N THR A 266 6.69 16.66 -27.37
CA THR A 266 7.43 17.47 -28.34
C THR A 266 6.71 18.79 -28.64
N ALA A 267 5.40 18.75 -28.88
CA ALA A 267 4.61 19.94 -29.19
C ALA A 267 4.54 20.96 -28.05
N LEU A 268 4.69 20.52 -26.80
CA LEU A 268 4.70 21.36 -25.60
C LEU A 268 6.10 21.70 -25.07
N ALA A 269 7.17 21.29 -25.78
CA ALA A 269 8.56 21.43 -25.37
C ALA A 269 8.86 20.84 -23.98
N ILE A 270 8.22 19.72 -23.65
CA ILE A 270 8.46 18.95 -22.42
C ILE A 270 9.73 18.14 -22.62
N GLU A 271 10.79 18.49 -21.87
CA GLU A 271 12.09 17.78 -21.96
C GLU A 271 12.36 16.86 -20.78
N SER A 272 11.78 17.16 -19.62
CA SER A 272 11.91 16.33 -18.43
C SER A 272 10.53 16.05 -17.85
N ARG A 273 10.35 14.80 -17.39
CA ARG A 273 9.10 14.37 -16.78
C ARG A 273 9.35 13.50 -15.57
N SER A 274 8.48 13.65 -14.59
CA SER A 274 8.28 12.71 -13.50
C SER A 274 6.85 12.19 -13.56
N GLU A 275 6.63 10.96 -13.11
CA GLU A 275 5.29 10.40 -12.96
C GLU A 275 5.06 10.12 -11.49
N VAL A 276 3.91 10.57 -10.98
CA VAL A 276 3.50 10.16 -9.64
C VAL A 276 2.86 8.78 -9.73
N GLU A 277 3.52 7.80 -9.15
CA GLU A 277 2.98 6.44 -9.06
C GLU A 277 1.97 6.30 -7.90
N THR A 278 1.10 5.31 -8.04
CA THR A 278 0.22 4.88 -6.95
C THR A 278 1.04 4.18 -5.88
N THR A 279 0.60 4.29 -4.63
CA THR A 279 1.22 3.54 -3.53
C THR A 279 0.63 2.15 -3.42
N LEU A 280 1.36 1.24 -2.75
CA LEU A 280 0.87 -0.11 -2.49
C LEU A 280 -0.42 -0.10 -1.65
N GLY A 281 -0.54 0.84 -0.70
CA GLY A 281 -1.78 1.05 0.06
C GLY A 281 -2.97 1.44 -0.82
N GLU A 282 -2.77 2.31 -1.81
CA GLU A 282 -3.81 2.74 -2.76
C GLU A 282 -4.24 1.61 -3.69
N ASP A 283 -3.28 0.85 -4.23
CA ASP A 283 -3.57 -0.29 -5.10
C ASP A 283 -4.37 -1.38 -4.37
N ILE A 284 -3.99 -1.69 -3.12
CA ILE A 284 -4.72 -2.65 -2.27
C ILE A 284 -6.14 -2.13 -1.99
N ALA A 285 -6.28 -0.85 -1.63
CA ALA A 285 -7.59 -0.27 -1.33
C ALA A 285 -8.52 -0.32 -2.54
N SER A 286 -8.01 0.04 -3.73
CA SER A 286 -8.73 -0.01 -5.00
C SER A 286 -9.16 -1.44 -5.33
N ALA A 287 -8.26 -2.42 -5.22
CA ALA A 287 -8.57 -3.82 -5.48
C ALA A 287 -9.64 -4.38 -4.51
N ILE A 288 -9.57 -4.02 -3.22
CA ILE A 288 -10.56 -4.43 -2.22
C ILE A 288 -11.91 -3.77 -2.49
N ALA A 289 -11.94 -2.48 -2.83
CA ALA A 289 -13.17 -1.74 -3.14
C ALA A 289 -13.94 -2.39 -4.30
N ALA A 290 -13.24 -2.79 -5.36
CA ALA A 290 -13.82 -3.44 -6.54
C ALA A 290 -14.59 -4.75 -6.21
N ILE A 291 -14.18 -5.47 -5.16
CA ILE A 291 -14.81 -6.73 -4.73
C ILE A 291 -15.55 -6.62 -3.39
N ALA A 292 -15.62 -5.43 -2.79
CA ALA A 292 -16.10 -5.23 -1.42
C ALA A 292 -17.53 -5.76 -1.24
N GLY A 293 -18.42 -5.52 -2.21
CA GLY A 293 -19.79 -6.03 -2.17
C GLY A 293 -19.85 -7.56 -2.08
N ILE A 294 -19.01 -8.27 -2.83
CA ILE A 294 -18.93 -9.73 -2.80
C ILE A 294 -18.37 -10.21 -1.45
N LEU A 295 -17.30 -9.57 -0.97
CA LEU A 295 -16.68 -9.89 0.32
C LEU A 295 -17.66 -9.68 1.48
N LEU A 296 -18.46 -8.61 1.46
CA LEU A 296 -19.48 -8.34 2.48
C LEU A 296 -20.61 -9.36 2.43
N ILE A 297 -21.11 -9.73 1.24
CA ILE A 297 -22.15 -10.75 1.10
C ILE A 297 -21.67 -12.10 1.66
N LEU A 298 -20.45 -12.52 1.29
CA LEU A 298 -19.86 -13.76 1.80
C LEU A 298 -19.56 -13.67 3.30
N GLY A 299 -19.05 -12.54 3.77
CA GLY A 299 -18.73 -12.30 5.17
C GLY A 299 -19.97 -12.35 6.07
N PHE A 300 -21.01 -11.59 5.74
CA PHE A 300 -22.28 -11.63 6.46
C PHE A 300 -22.97 -13.00 6.32
N GLY A 301 -22.88 -13.64 5.16
CA GLY A 301 -23.39 -14.99 4.95
C GLY A 301 -22.72 -16.01 5.89
N ALA A 302 -21.40 -15.95 6.04
CA ALA A 302 -20.64 -16.81 6.95
C ALA A 302 -21.01 -16.54 8.42
N LEU A 303 -21.11 -15.26 8.83
CA LEU A 303 -21.58 -14.90 10.17
C LEU A 303 -23.00 -15.38 10.46
N TYR A 304 -23.89 -15.31 9.47
CA TYR A 304 -25.27 -15.79 9.61
C TYR A 304 -25.32 -17.31 9.80
N ILE A 305 -24.52 -18.06 9.04
CA ILE A 305 -24.38 -19.51 9.21
C ILE A 305 -23.90 -19.82 10.62
N GLU A 306 -22.84 -19.14 11.07
CA GLU A 306 -22.29 -19.30 12.43
C GLU A 306 -23.37 -19.05 13.49
N PHE A 307 -24.14 -17.98 13.37
CA PHE A 307 -25.23 -17.67 14.29
C PHE A 307 -26.33 -18.76 14.34
N LYS A 308 -26.54 -19.48 13.24
CA LYS A 308 -27.51 -20.58 13.16
C LYS A 308 -26.96 -21.92 13.62
N THR A 309 -25.64 -22.09 13.65
CA THR A 309 -24.98 -23.28 14.17
C THR A 309 -24.59 -23.12 15.64
N PRO A 310 -24.78 -24.14 16.49
CA PRO A 310 -24.31 -24.08 17.87
C PRO A 310 -22.78 -24.15 17.92
N GLY A 311 -22.13 -23.06 18.33
CA GLY A 311 -20.68 -22.95 18.50
C GLY A 311 -20.14 -21.57 18.13
N PHE A 312 -18.82 -21.37 18.30
CA PHE A 312 -18.04 -20.40 17.54
C PHE A 312 -16.99 -21.19 16.76
N GLY A 313 -17.10 -21.19 15.44
CA GLY A 313 -16.31 -22.05 14.56
C GLY A 313 -15.72 -21.31 13.37
N LEU A 314 -15.48 -22.10 12.33
CA LEU A 314 -14.78 -21.66 11.12
C LEU A 314 -15.53 -20.55 10.38
N PHE A 315 -16.87 -20.59 10.34
CA PHE A 315 -17.68 -19.62 9.61
C PHE A 315 -17.66 -18.24 10.28
N GLY A 316 -17.67 -18.19 11.61
CA GLY A 316 -17.48 -16.97 12.38
C GLY A 316 -16.14 -16.28 12.06
N ILE A 317 -15.05 -17.06 12.08
CA ILE A 317 -13.69 -16.55 11.79
C ILE A 317 -13.61 -16.05 10.34
N ILE A 318 -14.06 -16.84 9.36
CA ILE A 318 -14.08 -16.43 7.95
C ILE A 318 -14.91 -15.15 7.78
N GLY A 319 -16.09 -15.08 8.40
CA GLY A 319 -16.95 -13.90 8.33
C GLY A 319 -16.28 -12.63 8.85
N ILE A 320 -15.65 -12.71 10.03
CA ILE A 320 -14.90 -11.59 10.62
C ILE A 320 -13.71 -11.20 9.74
N ILE A 321 -12.97 -12.15 9.17
CA ILE A 321 -11.82 -11.86 8.31
C ILE A 321 -12.27 -11.17 7.03
N LEU A 322 -13.30 -11.67 6.34
CA LEU A 322 -13.77 -11.07 5.07
C LEU A 322 -14.28 -9.65 5.28
N ILE A 323 -15.07 -9.44 6.33
CA ILE A 323 -15.56 -8.11 6.71
C ILE A 323 -14.37 -7.22 7.12
N GLY A 324 -13.45 -7.75 7.93
CA GLY A 324 -12.24 -7.08 8.36
C GLY A 324 -11.37 -6.63 7.20
N ILE A 325 -11.20 -7.44 6.15
CA ILE A 325 -10.47 -7.06 4.93
C ILE A 325 -11.12 -5.86 4.26
N VAL A 326 -12.46 -5.83 4.15
CA VAL A 326 -13.16 -4.68 3.56
C VAL A 326 -12.92 -3.42 4.38
N PHE A 327 -13.10 -3.47 5.71
CA PHE A 327 -12.92 -2.30 6.56
C PHE A 327 -11.46 -1.84 6.64
N LEU A 328 -10.51 -2.77 6.84
CA LEU A 328 -9.07 -2.45 6.93
C LEU A 328 -8.50 -2.03 5.57
N GLY A 329 -9.00 -2.58 4.47
CA GLY A 329 -8.63 -2.18 3.12
C GLY A 329 -8.93 -0.70 2.83
N GLN A 330 -10.01 -0.15 3.39
CA GLN A 330 -10.31 1.28 3.29
C GLN A 330 -9.28 2.15 4.04
N PHE A 331 -8.63 1.61 5.07
CA PHE A 331 -7.59 2.31 5.82
C PHE A 331 -6.18 2.15 5.19
N ALA A 332 -6.02 1.27 4.20
CA ALA A 332 -4.71 0.95 3.62
C ALA A 332 -3.95 2.17 3.08
N PRO A 333 -4.57 3.15 2.39
CA PRO A 333 -3.84 4.31 1.87
C PRO A 333 -3.26 5.18 2.99
N GLN A 334 -3.93 5.27 4.15
CA GLN A 334 -3.43 6.04 5.29
C GLN A 334 -2.32 5.32 6.06
N LEU A 335 -2.09 4.04 5.77
CA LEU A 335 -1.08 3.23 6.42
C LEU A 335 0.25 3.20 5.67
N ASP A 336 0.36 3.77 4.47
CA ASP A 336 1.53 3.57 3.58
C ASP A 336 2.88 3.94 4.26
N GLY A 337 2.89 4.99 5.11
CA GLY A 337 4.06 5.34 5.94
C GLY A 337 4.24 4.53 7.23
N TYR A 338 3.19 3.80 7.66
CA TYR A 338 3.17 3.00 8.87
C TYR A 338 3.29 1.49 8.62
N ILE A 339 3.24 1.02 7.37
CA ILE A 339 3.37 -0.42 7.01
C ILE A 339 4.60 -1.05 7.66
N PRO A 340 5.83 -0.47 7.59
CA PRO A 340 6.99 -1.03 8.26
C PRO A 340 6.81 -1.14 9.78
N ALA A 341 6.27 -0.10 10.42
CA ALA A 341 6.04 -0.08 11.86
C ALA A 341 4.99 -1.13 12.30
N ILE A 342 3.90 -1.27 11.53
CA ILE A 342 2.85 -2.26 11.79
C ILE A 342 3.39 -3.68 11.64
N LEU A 343 4.13 -3.96 10.56
CA LEU A 343 4.75 -5.26 10.34
C LEU A 343 5.78 -5.60 11.42
N LEU A 344 6.54 -4.60 11.90
CA LEU A 344 7.48 -4.78 13.00
C LEU A 344 6.74 -5.17 14.30
N VAL A 345 5.71 -4.42 14.68
CA VAL A 345 4.92 -4.69 15.91
C VAL A 345 4.21 -6.04 15.81
N ALA A 346 3.59 -6.35 14.67
CA ALA A 346 2.95 -7.63 14.42
C ALA A 346 3.97 -8.78 14.47
N GLY A 347 5.15 -8.58 13.88
CA GLY A 347 6.23 -9.58 13.88
C GLY A 347 6.73 -9.89 15.28
N VAL A 348 6.95 -8.86 16.11
CA VAL A 348 7.30 -9.02 17.54
C VAL A 348 6.19 -9.74 18.29
N ALA A 349 4.92 -9.36 18.10
CA ALA A 349 3.80 -10.00 18.76
C ALA A 349 3.68 -11.49 18.41
N LEU A 350 3.77 -11.86 17.14
CA LEU A 350 3.77 -13.25 16.68
C LEU A 350 4.92 -14.05 17.29
N PHE A 351 6.11 -13.46 17.34
CA PHE A 351 7.27 -14.09 17.95
C PHE A 351 7.09 -14.31 19.46
N LEU A 352 6.51 -13.35 20.18
CA LEU A 352 6.17 -13.49 21.60
C LEU A 352 5.10 -14.56 21.84
N VAL A 353 4.11 -14.70 20.95
CA VAL A 353 3.09 -15.76 21.03
C VAL A 353 3.74 -17.14 20.93
N GLU A 354 4.71 -17.34 20.04
CA GLU A 354 5.47 -18.59 19.98
C GLU A 354 6.22 -18.87 21.29
N ILE A 355 6.89 -17.86 21.85
CA ILE A 355 7.71 -18.05 23.06
C ILE A 355 6.84 -18.34 24.30
N PHE A 356 5.75 -17.61 24.48
CA PHE A 356 5.00 -17.61 25.74
C PHE A 356 3.69 -18.41 25.71
N VAL A 357 3.07 -18.58 24.54
CA VAL A 357 1.73 -19.18 24.43
C VAL A 357 1.77 -20.57 23.80
N MET A 358 2.50 -20.73 22.69
CA MET A 358 2.55 -21.99 21.92
C MET A 358 3.98 -22.45 21.57
N PRO A 359 4.84 -22.70 22.58
CA PRO A 359 6.21 -23.09 22.33
C PRO A 359 6.31 -24.43 21.58
N GLY A 360 7.04 -24.42 20.46
CA GLY A 360 7.36 -25.62 19.67
C GLY A 360 6.56 -25.77 18.37
N THR A 361 5.71 -24.80 18.04
CA THR A 361 4.90 -24.81 16.81
C THR A 361 5.69 -24.27 15.61
N PHE A 362 6.71 -23.44 15.86
CA PHE A 362 7.57 -22.72 14.92
C PHE A 362 6.87 -21.81 13.91
N LEU A 363 5.58 -21.99 13.66
CA LEU A 363 4.79 -21.21 12.71
C LEU A 363 4.76 -19.72 13.05
N PHE A 364 4.49 -19.40 14.33
CA PHE A 364 4.40 -18.01 14.77
C PHE A 364 5.78 -17.37 14.92
N GLY A 365 6.78 -18.16 15.32
CA GLY A 365 8.17 -17.70 15.40
C GLY A 365 8.76 -17.34 14.03
N VAL A 366 8.61 -18.22 13.04
CA VAL A 366 9.07 -17.97 11.66
C VAL A 366 8.27 -16.86 11.00
N GLY A 367 6.95 -16.85 11.15
CA GLY A 367 6.10 -15.77 10.66
C GLY A 367 6.47 -14.41 11.26
N GLY A 368 6.74 -14.37 12.57
CA GLY A 368 7.18 -13.16 13.27
C GLY A 368 8.51 -12.62 12.73
N ILE A 369 9.51 -13.51 12.57
CA ILE A 369 10.81 -13.15 11.97
C ILE A 369 10.63 -12.65 10.54
N ALA A 370 9.82 -13.33 9.72
CA ALA A 370 9.55 -12.91 8.34
C ALA A 370 8.91 -11.51 8.28
N CYS A 371 7.92 -11.23 9.14
CA CYS A 371 7.31 -9.90 9.25
C CYS A 371 8.32 -8.82 9.64
N MET A 372 9.22 -9.10 10.59
CA MET A 372 10.26 -8.16 11.01
C MET A 372 11.30 -7.91 9.91
N ILE A 373 11.71 -8.95 9.15
CA ILE A 373 12.61 -8.79 8.00
C ILE A 373 11.93 -7.96 6.91
N LEU A 374 10.67 -8.25 6.61
CA LEU A 374 9.91 -7.50 5.61
C LEU A 374 9.71 -6.04 6.03
N ALA A 375 9.40 -5.78 7.31
CA ALA A 375 9.33 -4.44 7.86
C ALA A 375 10.63 -3.66 7.65
N LEU A 376 11.77 -4.27 7.96
CA LEU A 376 13.07 -3.64 7.81
C LEU A 376 13.42 -3.40 6.34
N ALA A 377 13.08 -4.34 5.45
CA ALA A 377 13.28 -4.17 4.00
C ALA A 377 12.43 -3.02 3.44
N LEU A 378 11.16 -2.93 3.83
CA LEU A 378 10.25 -1.85 3.41
C LEU A 378 10.59 -0.50 4.05
N SER A 379 11.29 -0.49 5.19
CA SER A 379 11.79 0.75 5.81
C SER A 379 12.93 1.39 5.02
N TYR A 380 13.55 0.68 4.07
CA TYR A 380 14.59 1.22 3.21
C TYR A 380 13.94 1.80 1.95
N SER A 381 13.57 3.08 1.98
CA SER A 381 13.08 3.79 0.80
C SER A 381 14.26 4.37 0.00
N PRO A 382 14.37 4.11 -1.32
CA PRO A 382 15.37 4.76 -2.17
C PRO A 382 15.25 6.29 -2.24
N ALA A 383 14.11 6.85 -1.82
CA ALA A 383 13.84 8.29 -1.81
C ALA A 383 14.70 9.07 -0.79
N ASP A 384 15.33 8.40 0.17
CA ASP A 384 16.20 9.04 1.17
C ASP A 384 17.68 9.05 0.75
N ILE A 385 18.01 8.69 -0.50
CA ILE A 385 19.37 8.80 -1.04
C ILE A 385 19.63 10.28 -1.36
N PRO A 386 20.59 10.96 -0.70
CA PRO A 386 20.86 12.37 -0.97
C PRO A 386 21.27 12.61 -2.43
N ASP A 387 20.81 13.73 -3.01
CA ASP A 387 21.03 14.22 -4.39
C ASP A 387 22.50 14.36 -4.87
N TYR A 388 23.49 13.85 -4.12
CA TYR A 388 24.90 13.89 -4.48
C TYR A 388 25.33 12.76 -5.42
N VAL A 389 24.41 11.93 -5.92
CA VAL A 389 24.73 10.87 -6.90
C VAL A 389 24.55 11.46 -8.31
N PRO A 390 25.62 11.65 -9.10
CA PRO A 390 25.51 12.27 -10.42
C PRO A 390 24.64 11.42 -11.37
N GLU A 391 23.81 12.12 -12.17
CA GLU A 391 22.83 11.68 -13.19
C GLU A 391 23.34 10.73 -14.30
N ALA A 392 24.53 10.14 -14.17
CA ALA A 392 25.18 9.34 -15.20
C ALA A 392 24.95 7.81 -15.07
N VAL A 393 23.90 7.37 -14.38
CA VAL A 393 23.58 5.93 -14.23
C VAL A 393 22.09 5.69 -14.50
N GLU A 394 21.63 5.98 -15.71
CA GLU A 394 20.40 5.39 -16.25
C GLU A 394 20.70 4.09 -17.01
N GLU A 395 19.80 3.11 -16.87
CA GLU A 395 19.66 1.85 -17.63
C GLU A 395 20.43 0.59 -17.22
N SER A 396 20.70 0.37 -15.94
CA SER A 396 20.97 -0.99 -15.45
C SER A 396 20.34 -1.15 -14.08
N PHE A 397 19.58 -2.22 -13.85
CA PHE A 397 19.17 -2.60 -12.49
C PHE A 397 20.45 -2.86 -11.69
N ASP A 398 20.96 -1.83 -10.99
CA ASP A 398 22.15 -1.96 -10.19
C ASP A 398 21.76 -2.67 -8.89
N ALA A 399 21.90 -4.00 -8.89
CA ALA A 399 21.63 -4.83 -7.72
C ALA A 399 22.65 -4.60 -6.59
N THR A 400 23.66 -3.75 -6.81
CA THR A 400 24.78 -3.54 -5.88
C THR A 400 24.33 -2.95 -4.53
N PRO A 401 23.49 -1.90 -4.44
CA PRO A 401 22.99 -1.40 -3.15
C PRO A 401 22.14 -2.43 -2.40
N TRP A 402 21.32 -3.20 -3.13
CA TRP A 402 20.50 -4.28 -2.58
C TRP A 402 21.37 -5.44 -2.05
N LEU A 403 22.42 -5.80 -2.76
CA LEU A 403 23.38 -6.83 -2.35
C LEU A 403 24.19 -6.39 -1.13
N PHE A 404 24.60 -5.11 -1.07
CA PHE A 404 25.25 -4.54 0.11
C PHE A 404 24.32 -4.50 1.32
N GLY A 405 23.05 -4.10 1.14
CA GLY A 405 22.04 -4.14 2.19
C GLY A 405 21.77 -5.57 2.69
N LEU A 406 21.65 -6.54 1.77
CA LEU A 406 21.49 -7.95 2.11
C LEU A 406 22.71 -8.51 2.85
N LEU A 407 23.93 -8.20 2.39
CA LEU A 407 25.17 -8.65 3.02
C LEU A 407 25.36 -8.02 4.41
N TYR A 408 25.03 -6.74 4.56
CA TYR A 408 25.01 -6.05 5.85
C TYR A 408 23.97 -6.69 6.80
N MET A 409 22.77 -7.01 6.32
CA MET A 409 21.77 -7.76 7.10
C MET A 409 22.29 -9.14 7.53
N LEU A 410 22.82 -9.93 6.60
CA LEU A 410 23.30 -11.28 6.88
C LEU A 410 24.46 -11.26 7.88
N THR A 411 25.31 -10.25 7.81
CA THR A 411 26.40 -10.07 8.78
C THR A 411 25.88 -9.64 10.16
N CYS A 412 24.94 -8.70 10.24
CA CYS A 412 24.27 -8.35 11.50
C CYS A 412 23.53 -9.55 12.13
N ALA A 413 22.80 -10.34 11.34
CA ALA A 413 22.10 -11.53 11.80
C ALA A 413 23.08 -12.62 12.27
N ALA A 414 24.18 -12.85 11.54
CA ALA A 414 25.23 -13.77 11.96
C ALA A 414 25.91 -13.33 13.26
N ILE A 415 26.18 -12.03 13.43
CA ILE A 415 26.69 -11.47 14.68
C ILE A 415 25.66 -11.68 15.79
N ALA A 416 24.38 -11.37 15.57
CA ALA A 416 23.33 -11.55 16.57
C ALA A 416 23.12 -13.02 16.99
N LEU A 417 23.42 -14.00 16.12
CA LEU A 417 23.35 -15.42 16.44
C LEU A 417 24.61 -15.91 17.19
N VAL A 418 25.79 -15.51 16.70
CA VAL A 418 27.09 -15.99 17.21
C VAL A 418 27.50 -15.25 18.47
N PHE A 419 27.19 -13.96 18.57
CA PHE A 419 27.58 -13.12 19.70
C PHE A 419 26.98 -13.58 21.03
N PRO A 420 25.70 -13.95 21.18
CA PRO A 420 25.18 -14.47 22.44
C PRO A 420 25.82 -15.80 22.85
N ILE A 421 26.14 -16.68 21.89
CA ILE A 421 26.79 -17.97 22.13
C ILE A 421 28.27 -17.77 22.52
N ALA A 422 28.96 -16.86 21.84
CA ALA A 422 30.33 -16.48 22.17
C ALA A 422 30.40 -15.73 23.51
N ALA A 423 29.46 -14.80 23.75
CA ALA A 423 29.35 -14.08 25.01
C ALA A 423 29.01 -15.04 26.15
N SER A 424 28.15 -16.04 25.93
CA SER A 424 27.84 -17.03 26.97
C SER A 424 29.03 -17.93 27.30
N LYS A 425 29.87 -18.25 26.32
CA LYS A 425 31.05 -19.10 26.53
C LYS A 425 32.27 -18.34 27.04
N TYR A 426 32.46 -17.09 26.65
CA TYR A 426 33.71 -16.35 26.89
C TYR A 426 33.54 -15.10 27.75
N LEU A 427 32.37 -14.47 27.75
CA LEU A 427 32.13 -13.20 28.48
C LEU A 427 31.43 -13.44 29.82
N ILE A 428 30.46 -14.36 29.89
CA ILE A 428 29.79 -14.77 31.14
C ILE A 428 30.76 -15.27 32.21
N PRO A 429 31.82 -16.06 31.91
CA PRO A 429 32.80 -16.48 32.91
C PRO A 429 33.69 -15.36 33.47
N LEU A 430 33.69 -14.17 32.84
CA LEU A 430 34.44 -12.99 33.29
C LEU A 430 33.61 -12.06 34.18
N LEU A 431 32.30 -12.30 34.31
CA LEU A 431 31.43 -11.49 35.15
C LEU A 431 31.62 -11.84 36.65
N PRO A 432 31.53 -10.86 37.56
CA PRO A 432 31.57 -11.09 39.00
C PRO A 432 30.46 -12.06 39.46
N GLU A 433 30.76 -12.90 40.45
CA GLU A 433 29.79 -13.80 41.07
C GLU A 433 28.54 -13.02 41.53
N GLY A 434 27.36 -13.40 41.01
CA GLY A 434 26.06 -12.79 41.32
C GLY A 434 25.42 -11.98 40.18
N TRP A 435 26.13 -11.71 39.09
CA TRP A 435 25.61 -11.00 37.92
C TRP A 435 25.04 -11.92 36.82
N THR A 436 25.18 -13.22 37.00
CA THR A 436 24.55 -14.23 36.14
C THR A 436 23.22 -14.67 36.75
N PRO A 437 22.11 -14.67 36.00
CA PRO A 437 20.89 -15.36 36.42
C PRO A 437 21.13 -16.86 36.24
N MET A 438 22.04 -17.43 37.04
CA MET A 438 22.05 -18.88 37.20
C MET A 438 20.76 -19.24 37.94
N LEU A 439 20.06 -20.26 37.46
CA LEU A 439 19.13 -20.97 38.33
C LEU A 439 19.96 -21.39 39.55
N LYS A 440 19.72 -20.74 40.69
CA LYS A 440 20.07 -21.29 41.99
C LYS A 440 19.10 -22.43 42.23
N THR A 441 19.24 -23.51 41.48
CA THR A 441 18.82 -24.80 42.00
C THR A 441 19.83 -25.08 43.08
N ASP A 442 19.43 -24.93 44.34
CA ASP A 442 20.27 -25.26 45.49
C ASP A 442 20.71 -26.72 45.35
N LEU A 443 21.93 -26.90 44.85
CA LEU A 443 22.62 -28.18 44.71
C LEU A 443 22.79 -28.88 46.07
N GLU A 444 22.56 -28.19 47.18
CA GLU A 444 22.49 -28.77 48.53
C GLU A 444 21.26 -29.67 48.74
N THR A 445 20.21 -29.54 47.93
CA THR A 445 19.04 -30.44 48.01
C THR A 445 19.06 -31.58 46.98
N ALA A 446 20.03 -31.56 46.06
CA ALA A 446 20.30 -32.66 45.14
C ALA A 446 21.26 -33.65 45.82
N ALA A 447 20.79 -34.30 46.90
CA ALA A 447 21.46 -35.49 47.39
C ALA A 447 21.52 -36.49 46.22
N SER A 448 22.72 -36.96 45.87
CA SER A 448 22.85 -38.06 44.91
C SER A 448 21.97 -39.22 45.41
N PRO A 449 21.07 -39.78 44.58
CA PRO A 449 20.16 -40.87 44.99
C PRO A 449 20.88 -42.05 45.66
N THR A 450 22.18 -42.19 45.39
CA THR A 450 23.07 -43.23 45.91
C THR A 450 23.33 -43.15 47.42
N GLU A 451 23.34 -41.97 48.05
CA GLU A 451 23.63 -41.87 49.51
C GLU A 451 22.41 -42.22 50.38
N ALA A 452 21.19 -41.86 49.97
CA ALA A 452 19.96 -42.21 50.70
C ALA A 452 19.67 -43.72 50.66
N VAL A 453 20.05 -44.40 49.57
CA VAL A 453 19.80 -45.84 49.37
C VAL A 453 20.65 -46.73 50.28
N GLN A 454 21.76 -46.23 50.85
CA GLN A 454 22.59 -46.98 51.80
C GLN A 454 21.90 -47.24 53.16
N GLU A 455 20.85 -46.49 53.50
CA GLU A 455 20.10 -46.67 54.75
C GLU A 455 19.02 -47.76 54.68
N VAL A 456 18.83 -48.38 53.51
CA VAL A 456 17.79 -49.40 53.28
C VAL A 456 18.45 -50.75 53.04
N SER A 457 18.11 -51.74 53.86
CA SER A 457 18.62 -53.11 53.73
C SER A 457 17.57 -54.04 53.12
N VAL A 458 18.04 -55.08 52.42
CA VAL A 458 17.16 -56.16 51.96
C VAL A 458 16.53 -56.83 53.17
N GLY A 459 15.19 -56.90 53.18
CA GLY A 459 14.41 -57.40 54.30
C GLY A 459 13.68 -56.33 55.10
N ASP A 460 14.03 -55.05 54.94
CA ASP A 460 13.33 -53.95 55.62
C ASP A 460 11.85 -53.90 55.20
N GLU A 461 10.98 -53.59 56.16
CA GLU A 461 9.54 -53.42 55.93
C GLU A 461 9.18 -51.94 55.86
N GLY A 462 8.22 -51.63 54.99
CA GLY A 462 7.69 -50.29 54.82
C GLY A 462 6.22 -50.29 54.46
N ILE A 463 5.70 -49.10 54.20
CA ILE A 463 4.32 -48.90 53.73
C ILE A 463 4.37 -48.11 52.43
N ALA A 464 3.73 -48.63 51.38
CA ALA A 464 3.55 -47.90 50.13
C ALA A 464 2.78 -46.59 50.40
N LYS A 465 3.35 -45.44 50.05
CA LYS A 465 2.69 -44.13 50.20
C LYS A 465 1.90 -43.75 48.97
N THR A 466 2.41 -44.09 47.79
CA THR A 466 1.68 -43.97 46.53
C THR A 466 1.34 -45.33 45.97
N PHE A 467 0.52 -45.33 44.94
CA PHE A 467 0.31 -46.50 44.12
C PHE A 467 1.65 -46.89 43.43
N LEU A 468 2.08 -48.15 43.51
CA LEU A 468 3.30 -48.66 42.84
C LEU A 468 2.95 -49.38 41.53
N ARG A 469 3.28 -48.78 40.36
CA ARG A 469 3.04 -49.32 39.00
C ARG A 469 4.06 -48.86 37.94
N PRO A 470 5.20 -49.53 37.76
CA PRO A 470 5.92 -50.31 38.75
C PRO A 470 6.68 -49.41 39.74
N VAL A 471 6.82 -48.11 39.46
CA VAL A 471 7.50 -47.13 40.31
C VAL A 471 6.49 -46.39 41.19
N GLY A 472 6.90 -46.05 42.41
CA GLY A 472 6.19 -45.12 43.28
C GLY A 472 6.97 -44.88 44.57
N GLN A 473 6.32 -44.36 45.60
CA GLN A 473 6.98 -44.00 46.86
C GLN A 473 6.54 -44.88 48.01
N ALA A 474 7.49 -45.23 48.86
CA ALA A 474 7.23 -45.95 50.11
C ALA A 474 7.95 -45.33 51.30
N LEU A 475 7.33 -45.45 52.46
CA LEU A 475 7.94 -45.07 53.74
C LEU A 475 8.65 -46.29 54.32
N ILE A 476 9.97 -46.25 54.39
CA ILE A 476 10.85 -47.30 54.94
C ILE A 476 11.74 -46.65 55.99
N ASN A 477 11.90 -47.24 57.18
CA ASN A 477 12.70 -46.68 58.27
C ASN A 477 12.38 -45.20 58.62
N GLY A 478 11.12 -44.79 58.44
CA GLY A 478 10.66 -43.42 58.70
C GLY A 478 11.00 -42.37 57.63
N LYS A 479 11.65 -42.75 56.53
CA LYS A 479 11.98 -41.89 55.39
C LYS A 479 11.26 -42.34 54.11
N LEU A 480 10.98 -41.39 53.23
CA LEU A 480 10.35 -41.62 51.94
C LEU A 480 11.40 -41.98 50.89
N PHE A 481 11.19 -43.11 50.21
CA PHE A 481 12.06 -43.60 49.15
C PHE A 481 11.25 -43.88 47.88
N ASP A 482 11.85 -43.64 46.73
CA ASP A 482 11.34 -44.12 45.45
C ASP A 482 11.66 -45.61 45.32
N VAL A 483 10.62 -46.43 45.17
CA VAL A 483 10.69 -47.89 45.13
C VAL A 483 10.09 -48.43 43.84
N GLN A 484 10.53 -49.63 43.44
CA GLN A 484 10.07 -50.30 42.23
C GLN A 484 9.55 -51.71 42.54
N THR A 485 8.52 -52.16 41.84
CA THR A 485 8.01 -53.53 41.89
C THR A 485 8.49 -54.31 40.67
N HIS A 486 8.56 -55.65 40.77
CA HIS A 486 8.90 -56.53 39.64
C HIS A 486 7.74 -56.69 38.62
N GLY A 487 6.91 -55.65 38.46
CA GLY A 487 5.70 -55.66 37.63
C GLY A 487 4.39 -55.91 38.40
N GLU A 488 4.46 -56.13 39.72
CA GLU A 488 3.29 -56.23 40.58
C GLU A 488 2.68 -54.85 40.84
N ILE A 489 1.36 -54.80 40.91
CA ILE A 489 0.59 -53.58 41.20
C ILE A 489 0.31 -53.56 42.71
N ILE A 490 0.88 -52.60 43.44
CA ILE A 490 0.72 -52.48 44.90
C ILE A 490 -0.03 -51.18 45.23
N GLU A 491 -1.15 -51.29 45.96
CA GLU A 491 -1.95 -50.13 46.37
C GLU A 491 -1.27 -49.29 47.45
N ALA A 492 -1.61 -48.00 47.51
CA ALA A 492 -1.18 -47.14 48.60
C ALA A 492 -1.67 -47.68 49.95
N SER A 493 -0.89 -47.45 51.01
CA SER A 493 -1.07 -47.98 52.37
C SER A 493 -0.86 -49.50 52.54
N THR A 494 -0.42 -50.21 51.50
CA THR A 494 -0.05 -51.63 51.61
C THR A 494 1.31 -51.81 52.28
N ARG A 495 1.45 -52.81 53.15
CA ARG A 495 2.73 -53.18 53.76
C ARG A 495 3.62 -53.89 52.75
N ILE A 496 4.85 -53.43 52.62
CA ILE A 496 5.80 -53.92 51.63
C ILE A 496 7.11 -54.36 52.32
N LYS A 497 7.87 -55.19 51.63
CA LYS A 497 9.20 -55.65 52.05
C LYS A 497 10.22 -55.43 50.94
N VAL A 498 11.40 -54.93 51.30
CA VAL A 498 12.51 -54.72 50.36
C VAL A 498 13.10 -56.07 49.96
N THR A 499 13.12 -56.35 48.66
CA THR A 499 13.60 -57.61 48.08
C THR A 499 15.00 -57.49 47.49
N ALA A 500 15.37 -56.32 46.98
CA ALA A 500 16.70 -56.05 46.45
C ALA A 500 17.02 -54.55 46.49
N VAL A 501 18.29 -54.22 46.70
CA VAL A 501 18.82 -52.86 46.54
C VAL A 501 19.99 -52.94 45.56
N GLN A 502 19.79 -52.48 44.33
CA GLN A 502 20.77 -52.59 43.24
C GLN A 502 20.77 -51.31 42.42
N GLU A 503 21.96 -50.82 42.05
CA GLU A 503 22.14 -49.67 41.14
C GLU A 503 21.39 -48.38 41.57
N GLY A 504 21.17 -48.18 42.88
CA GLY A 504 20.44 -47.03 43.41
C GLY A 504 18.90 -47.17 43.33
N HIS A 505 18.39 -48.37 43.02
CA HIS A 505 16.97 -48.69 43.01
C HIS A 505 16.62 -49.66 44.14
N ILE A 506 15.50 -49.38 44.83
CA ILE A 506 14.97 -50.21 45.91
C ILE A 506 13.79 -51.00 45.36
N TRP A 507 13.93 -52.32 45.31
CA TRP A 507 12.88 -53.22 44.84
C TRP A 507 12.05 -53.74 46.00
N VAL A 508 10.73 -53.78 45.83
CA VAL A 508 9.78 -54.15 46.88
C VAL A 508 8.71 -55.12 46.38
N THR A 509 8.16 -55.93 47.29
CA THR A 509 6.97 -56.76 47.09
C THR A 509 6.05 -56.64 48.31
N VAL A 510 4.83 -57.18 48.21
CA VAL A 510 3.88 -57.21 49.34
C VAL A 510 4.43 -58.07 50.47
N ALA A 511 4.48 -57.54 51.69
CA ALA A 511 4.90 -58.28 52.86
C ALA A 511 3.86 -59.36 53.20
N LYS A 512 4.24 -60.65 53.14
CA LYS A 512 3.38 -61.75 53.61
C LYS A 512 3.33 -61.72 55.14
N ALA A 513 2.13 -61.77 55.72
CA ALA A 513 1.97 -61.94 57.16
C ALA A 513 2.57 -63.30 57.58
N GLU A 514 3.51 -63.28 58.53
CA GLU A 514 3.95 -64.50 59.21
C GLU A 514 2.75 -65.07 59.98
N MET A 515 2.27 -66.24 59.58
CA MET A 515 1.42 -67.06 60.44
C MET A 515 2.33 -67.71 61.50
N GLU A 516 2.30 -67.15 62.71
CA GLU A 516 2.80 -67.85 63.91
C GLU A 516 1.94 -69.10 64.15
N GLY A 517 2.59 -70.27 64.29
CA GLY A 517 2.09 -71.43 65.04
C GLY A 517 0.98 -72.26 64.42
#